data_AF-A0A4Q5TJF0-F1
#
_entry.id   AF-A0A4Q5TJF0-F1
#
_cell.length_a   1.000
_cell.length_b   1.000
_cell.length_c   1.000
_cell.angle_alpha   90.00
_cell.angle_beta   90.00
_cell.angle_gamma   90.00
#
_symmetry.space_group_name_H-M   'P 1'
#
loop_
_entity.id
_entity.type
_entity.pdbx_description
1 polymer ?
#
loop_
_entity_poly.entity_id
_entity_poly.type
_entity_poly.pdbx_seq_one_letter_code
_entity_poly.pdbx_strand_id
1 'polypeptide(L)'
;MRHGRRRELRYVARMVSTTKLLALVQAKGAQGLFSLPTPVIRRLAGRPRTVEGRTLDPEMQLLLRVMGLQGPAVESLSVTRGRRMYTEAFQMLGGTQPIGAVTDRTIDGPGGPLALRFYTPRGLSGRSPALVYLHGGGWVYGDLDAYDGVCRFLAEEAQVRVVSVDYRLAPEAQFPAGFEDAWAAWR
;
A
#
# COMPACT_ATOMS: atom_id res chain seq x y z
N MET A 1 -9.18 39.04 28.14
CA MET A 1 -8.43 37.77 27.95
C MET A 1 -9.30 36.49 27.82
N ARG A 2 -10.63 36.51 27.89
CA ARG A 2 -11.48 35.28 27.81
C ARG A 2 -11.91 34.85 26.39
N HIS A 3 -11.71 35.67 25.37
CA HIS A 3 -12.24 35.44 24.02
C HIS A 3 -11.33 34.60 23.08
N GLY A 4 -10.01 34.61 23.30
CA GLY A 4 -9.06 33.82 22.50
C GLY A 4 -9.09 32.32 22.81
N ARG A 5 -9.25 31.96 24.09
CA ARG A 5 -9.27 30.57 24.57
C ARG A 5 -10.45 29.76 24.00
N ARG A 6 -11.58 30.41 23.70
CA ARG A 6 -12.75 29.77 23.04
C ARG A 6 -12.57 29.56 21.53
N ARG A 7 -11.66 30.26 20.86
CA ARG A 7 -11.35 30.04 19.43
C ARG A 7 -10.37 28.90 19.25
N GLU A 8 -9.34 28.80 20.09
CA GLU A 8 -8.43 27.64 20.09
C GLU A 8 -9.14 26.34 20.45
N LEU A 9 -10.01 26.33 21.46
CA LEU A 9 -10.76 25.12 21.83
C LEU A 9 -11.69 24.62 20.71
N ARG A 10 -12.20 25.52 19.85
CA ARG A 10 -13.00 25.16 18.67
C ARG A 10 -12.13 24.68 17.50
N TYR A 11 -10.91 25.19 17.37
CA TYR A 11 -9.92 24.71 16.40
C TYR A 11 -9.42 23.32 16.76
N VAL A 12 -9.05 23.10 18.03
CA VAL A 12 -8.66 21.80 18.58
C VAL A 12 -9.83 20.82 18.54
N ALA A 13 -11.07 21.23 18.84
CA ALA A 13 -12.24 20.36 18.69
C ALA A 13 -12.58 20.01 17.22
N ARG A 14 -12.34 20.92 16.27
CA ARG A 14 -12.45 20.61 14.82
C ARG A 14 -11.33 19.67 14.37
N MET A 15 -10.11 19.88 14.84
CA MET A 15 -8.95 19.04 14.55
C MET A 15 -9.14 17.62 15.10
N VAL A 16 -9.61 17.51 16.35
CA VAL A 16 -9.96 16.24 17.03
C VAL A 16 -11.20 15.57 16.40
N SER A 17 -12.14 16.34 15.85
CA SER A 17 -13.29 15.82 15.10
C SER A 17 -12.89 15.25 13.74
N THR A 18 -11.96 15.89 13.03
CA THR A 18 -11.37 15.33 11.79
C THR A 18 -10.53 14.08 12.05
N THR A 19 -9.88 13.97 13.22
CA THR A 19 -9.16 12.74 13.60
C THR A 19 -10.11 11.57 13.82
N LYS A 20 -11.37 11.80 14.24
CA LYS A 20 -12.36 10.73 14.43
C LYS A 20 -12.91 10.16 13.11
N LEU A 21 -13.01 10.97 12.06
CA LEU A 21 -13.38 10.48 10.73
C LEU A 21 -12.24 9.70 10.08
N LEU A 22 -10.98 10.10 10.33
CA LEU A 22 -9.79 9.32 9.95
C LEU A 22 -9.63 8.03 10.77
N ALA A 23 -9.97 8.05 12.06
CA ALA A 23 -9.97 6.85 12.91
C ALA A 23 -11.08 5.85 12.54
N LEU A 24 -12.14 6.30 11.85
CA LEU A 24 -13.15 5.40 11.27
C LEU A 24 -12.59 4.55 10.11
N VAL A 25 -11.36 4.85 9.64
CA VAL A 25 -10.67 4.22 8.51
C VAL A 25 -9.55 3.27 8.98
N GLN A 26 -9.57 2.78 10.23
CA GLN A 26 -8.85 1.52 10.54
C GLN A 26 -9.16 0.50 9.45
N ALA A 27 -8.19 -0.19 8.83
CA ALA A 27 -8.29 -0.98 7.57
C ALA A 27 -9.67 -1.60 7.21
N LYS A 28 -10.47 -2.06 8.19
CA LYS A 28 -11.88 -2.43 8.04
C LYS A 28 -12.80 -1.32 7.46
N GLY A 29 -12.55 -0.06 7.74
CA GLY A 29 -13.30 1.11 7.28
C GLY A 29 -12.94 1.56 5.86
N ALA A 30 -11.70 1.37 5.41
CA ALA A 30 -11.32 1.59 4.02
C ALA A 30 -11.95 0.51 3.12
N GLN A 31 -11.81 -0.77 3.49
CA GLN A 31 -12.51 -1.87 2.80
C GLN A 31 -14.03 -1.73 2.88
N GLY A 32 -14.56 -1.29 4.03
CA GLY A 32 -15.97 -1.02 4.24
C GLY A 32 -16.52 0.14 3.41
N LEU A 33 -15.68 1.13 3.05
CA LEU A 33 -16.07 2.25 2.18
C LEU A 33 -16.31 1.79 0.74
N PHE A 34 -15.49 0.86 0.25
CA PHE A 34 -15.59 0.35 -1.12
C PHE A 34 -16.53 -0.86 -1.26
N SER A 35 -17.02 -1.42 -0.14
CA SER A 35 -18.10 -2.43 -0.17
C SER A 35 -19.52 -1.83 -0.14
N LEU A 36 -19.64 -0.49 -0.18
CA LEU A 36 -20.92 0.20 -0.21
C LEU A 36 -21.67 -0.01 -1.55
N PRO A 37 -23.01 0.02 -1.57
CA PRO A 37 -23.76 -0.05 -2.81
C PRO A 37 -23.35 1.06 -3.79
N THR A 38 -23.26 0.74 -5.09
CA THR A 38 -22.83 1.69 -6.14
C THR A 38 -23.55 3.05 -6.11
N PRO A 39 -24.86 3.17 -5.83
CA PRO A 39 -25.52 4.47 -5.70
C PRO A 39 -24.94 5.34 -4.58
N VAL A 40 -24.52 4.72 -3.47
CA VAL A 40 -23.88 5.40 -2.34
C VAL A 40 -22.48 5.86 -2.73
N ILE A 41 -21.68 4.98 -3.35
CA ILE A 41 -20.34 5.31 -3.85
C ILE A 41 -20.41 6.49 -4.82
N ARG A 42 -21.32 6.47 -5.81
CA ARG A 42 -21.51 7.58 -6.75
C ARG A 42 -21.85 8.89 -6.05
N ARG A 43 -22.69 8.84 -5.01
CA ARG A 43 -23.04 10.02 -4.22
C ARG A 43 -21.85 10.58 -3.46
N LEU A 44 -21.03 9.71 -2.85
CA LEU A 44 -19.84 10.10 -2.09
C LEU A 44 -18.70 10.59 -3.00
N ALA A 45 -18.50 9.93 -4.15
CA ALA A 45 -17.53 10.31 -5.17
C ALA A 45 -17.80 11.73 -5.70
N GLY A 46 -19.07 12.12 -5.79
CA GLY A 46 -19.51 13.44 -6.24
C GLY A 46 -19.73 13.49 -7.74
N ARG A 47 -19.65 14.69 -8.33
CA ARG A 47 -19.85 14.88 -9.78
C ARG A 47 -18.80 14.10 -10.57
N PRO A 48 -19.18 13.27 -11.56
CA PRO A 48 -18.22 12.51 -12.37
C PRO A 48 -17.16 13.43 -12.97
N ARG A 49 -15.89 13.04 -12.86
CA ARG A 49 -14.77 13.74 -13.50
C ARG A 49 -14.50 13.12 -14.85
N THR A 50 -14.59 13.93 -15.90
CA THR A 50 -14.30 13.54 -17.28
C THR A 50 -13.18 14.41 -17.80
N VAL A 51 -12.13 13.78 -18.33
CA VAL A 51 -10.99 14.43 -18.99
C VAL A 51 -10.87 13.82 -20.37
N GLU A 52 -10.88 14.65 -21.42
CA GLU A 52 -10.75 14.19 -22.82
C GLU A 52 -11.76 13.08 -23.20
N GLY A 53 -13.01 13.21 -22.73
CA GLY A 53 -14.07 12.23 -23.00
C GLY A 53 -13.99 10.93 -22.19
N ARG A 54 -12.97 10.75 -21.33
CA ARG A 54 -12.84 9.59 -20.44
C ARG A 54 -13.32 9.94 -19.05
N THR A 55 -14.28 9.17 -18.54
CA THR A 55 -14.87 9.39 -17.21
C THR A 55 -14.23 8.47 -16.19
N LEU A 56 -13.82 9.04 -15.05
CA LEU A 56 -13.22 8.28 -13.96
C LEU A 56 -14.25 7.34 -13.33
N ASP A 57 -13.81 6.12 -13.01
CA ASP A 57 -14.64 5.18 -12.26
C ASP A 57 -15.06 5.78 -10.90
N PRO A 58 -16.33 5.65 -10.47
CA PRO A 58 -16.80 6.23 -9.21
C PRO A 58 -16.03 5.79 -7.98
N GLU A 59 -15.59 4.53 -7.91
CA GLU A 59 -14.80 4.01 -6.79
C GLU A 59 -13.41 4.65 -6.78
N MET A 60 -12.76 4.72 -7.95
CA MET A 60 -11.46 5.39 -8.09
C MET A 60 -11.55 6.88 -7.76
N GLN A 61 -12.63 7.55 -8.17
CA GLN A 61 -12.86 8.95 -7.84
C GLN A 61 -13.04 9.16 -6.33
N LEU A 62 -13.79 8.27 -5.67
CA LEU A 62 -13.94 8.31 -4.22
C LEU A 62 -12.59 8.06 -3.52
N LEU A 63 -11.81 7.08 -3.98
CA LEU A 63 -10.48 6.79 -3.46
C LEU A 63 -9.56 8.02 -3.55
N LEU A 64 -9.44 8.64 -4.72
CA LEU A 64 -8.62 9.84 -4.90
C LEU A 64 -9.07 10.99 -4.00
N ARG A 65 -10.38 11.14 -3.79
CA ARG A 65 -10.92 12.15 -2.89
C ARG A 65 -10.52 11.89 -1.44
N VAL A 66 -10.59 10.64 -0.98
CA VAL A 66 -10.17 10.25 0.37
C VAL A 66 -8.66 10.43 0.53
N MET A 67 -7.86 10.01 -0.45
CA MET A 67 -6.40 10.20 -0.45
C MET A 67 -6.01 11.67 -0.37
N GLY A 68 -6.72 12.56 -1.08
CA GLY A 68 -6.53 14.00 -1.00
C GLY A 68 -6.79 14.62 0.39
N LEU A 69 -7.44 13.89 1.30
CA LEU A 69 -7.65 14.30 2.69
C LEU A 69 -6.55 13.80 3.64
N GLN A 70 -5.71 12.85 3.22
CA GLN A 70 -4.77 12.15 4.10
C GLN A 70 -3.41 12.84 4.27
N GLY A 71 -3.16 13.94 3.55
CA GLY A 71 -1.96 14.75 3.72
C GLY A 71 -1.31 15.16 2.41
N PRO A 72 -0.08 15.70 2.47
CA PRO A 72 0.67 16.07 1.28
C PRO A 72 1.08 14.84 0.48
N ALA A 73 1.35 15.02 -0.80
CA ALA A 73 1.79 13.94 -1.68
C ALA A 73 3.18 13.41 -1.27
N VAL A 74 3.45 12.12 -1.45
CA VAL A 74 4.66 11.44 -0.95
C VAL A 74 5.96 12.03 -1.52
N GLU A 75 5.90 12.57 -2.74
CA GLU A 75 7.01 13.21 -3.43
C GLU A 75 7.42 14.55 -2.81
N SER A 76 6.54 15.17 -2.02
CA SER A 76 6.83 16.42 -1.31
C SER A 76 7.44 16.20 0.08
N LEU A 77 7.55 14.95 0.51
CA LEU A 77 8.09 14.55 1.81
C LEU A 77 9.57 14.15 1.69
N SER A 78 10.27 14.09 2.83
CA SER A 78 11.56 13.39 2.87
C SER A 78 11.37 11.92 2.51
N VAL A 79 12.37 11.30 1.87
CA VAL A 79 12.30 9.89 1.42
C VAL A 79 11.87 8.96 2.55
N THR A 80 12.47 9.08 3.73
CA THR A 80 12.12 8.27 4.91
C THR A 80 10.65 8.40 5.30
N ARG A 81 10.10 9.63 5.30
CA ARG A 81 8.70 9.84 5.66
C ARG A 81 7.77 9.38 4.55
N GLY A 82 8.14 9.61 3.29
CA GLY A 82 7.41 9.14 2.12
C GLY A 82 7.29 7.61 2.11
N ARG A 83 8.38 6.88 2.35
CA ARG A 83 8.40 5.40 2.47
C ARG A 83 7.42 4.92 3.54
N ARG A 84 7.50 5.47 4.76
CA ARG A 84 6.58 5.10 5.85
C ARG A 84 5.13 5.33 5.47
N MET A 85 4.80 6.51 4.95
CA MET A 85 3.42 6.85 4.55
C MET A 85 2.92 5.95 3.41
N TYR A 86 3.80 5.59 2.48
CA TYR A 86 3.50 4.66 1.40
C TYR A 86 3.18 3.25 1.92
N THR A 87 4.02 2.70 2.79
CA THR A 87 3.81 1.38 3.41
C THR A 87 2.52 1.34 4.21
N GLU A 88 2.27 2.36 5.06
CA GLU A 88 1.03 2.46 5.85
C GLU A 88 -0.22 2.54 4.95
N ALA A 89 -0.18 3.32 3.86
CA ALA A 89 -1.29 3.42 2.92
C ALA A 89 -1.59 2.09 2.22
N PHE A 90 -0.55 1.38 1.77
CA PHE A 90 -0.70 0.08 1.13
C PHE A 90 -1.17 -1.01 2.10
N GLN A 91 -0.72 -1.02 3.35
CA GLN A 91 -1.22 -1.93 4.37
C GLN A 91 -2.71 -1.70 4.70
N MET A 92 -3.16 -0.44 4.68
CA MET A 92 -4.58 -0.12 4.89
C MET A 92 -5.47 -0.61 3.74
N LEU A 93 -4.96 -0.61 2.50
CA LEU A 93 -5.73 -0.98 1.30
C LEU A 93 -5.51 -2.43 0.86
N GLY A 94 -4.40 -3.05 1.27
CA GLY A 94 -3.87 -4.29 0.73
C GLY A 94 -4.59 -5.57 1.13
N GLY A 95 -5.62 -5.49 1.98
CA GLY A 95 -6.40 -6.68 2.37
C GLY A 95 -5.82 -7.44 3.56
N THR A 96 -6.54 -8.47 4.01
CA THR A 96 -6.11 -9.40 5.07
C THR A 96 -6.27 -10.85 4.63
N GLN A 97 -5.81 -11.16 3.41
CA GLN A 97 -5.95 -12.47 2.79
C GLN A 97 -5.30 -13.54 3.68
N PRO A 98 -6.06 -14.53 4.18
CA PRO A 98 -5.48 -15.65 4.91
C PRO A 98 -4.50 -16.41 4.02
N ILE A 99 -3.34 -16.78 4.55
CA ILE A 99 -2.28 -17.49 3.82
C ILE A 99 -1.90 -18.77 4.57
N GLY A 100 -1.40 -19.77 3.85
CA GLY A 100 -0.96 -21.03 4.44
C GLY A 100 0.31 -20.86 5.30
N ALA A 101 1.34 -20.27 4.72
CA ALA A 101 2.58 -19.95 5.43
C ALA A 101 3.26 -18.71 4.84
N VAL A 102 3.94 -17.97 5.70
CA VAL A 102 4.89 -16.90 5.35
C VAL A 102 6.23 -17.26 5.94
N THR A 103 7.30 -17.08 5.17
CA THR A 103 8.64 -17.46 5.60
C THR A 103 9.67 -16.50 5.04
N ASP A 104 10.40 -15.84 5.93
CA ASP A 104 11.47 -14.92 5.55
C ASP A 104 12.76 -15.71 5.31
N ARG A 105 13.50 -15.28 4.28
CA ARG A 105 14.79 -15.84 3.86
C ARG A 105 15.72 -14.72 3.46
N THR A 106 17.00 -15.05 3.44
CA THR A 106 18.04 -14.16 2.96
C THR A 106 18.96 -14.95 2.05
N ILE A 107 19.33 -14.36 0.93
CA ILE A 107 20.32 -14.91 -0.01
C ILE A 107 21.49 -13.94 -0.14
N ASP A 108 22.60 -14.41 -0.69
CA ASP A 108 23.71 -13.54 -1.06
C ASP A 108 23.31 -12.73 -2.31
N GLY A 109 23.28 -11.40 -2.18
CA GLY A 109 22.98 -10.48 -3.26
C GLY A 109 24.21 -9.66 -3.71
N PRO A 110 24.14 -8.98 -4.86
CA PRO A 110 25.25 -8.19 -5.42
C PRO A 110 25.73 -7.06 -4.49
N GLY A 111 24.85 -6.55 -3.62
CA GLY A 111 25.14 -5.51 -2.64
C GLY A 111 25.28 -5.98 -1.20
N GLY A 112 25.37 -7.29 -0.97
CA GLY A 112 25.27 -7.91 0.36
C GLY A 112 23.99 -8.73 0.53
N PRO A 113 23.60 -9.06 1.77
CA PRO A 113 22.45 -9.91 2.03
C PRO A 113 21.14 -9.33 1.45
N LEU A 114 20.43 -10.12 0.65
CA LEU A 114 19.16 -9.75 0.01
C LEU A 114 18.01 -10.49 0.70
N ALA A 115 17.09 -9.72 1.30
CA ALA A 115 15.95 -10.27 2.01
C ALA A 115 14.82 -10.65 1.05
N LEU A 116 14.19 -11.79 1.31
CA LEU A 116 13.09 -12.37 0.56
C LEU A 116 11.99 -12.81 1.52
N ARG A 117 10.74 -12.70 1.08
CA ARG A 117 9.59 -13.28 1.79
C ARG A 117 8.85 -14.27 0.90
N PHE A 118 8.77 -15.50 1.38
CA PHE A 118 8.09 -16.60 0.71
C PHE A 118 6.67 -16.73 1.23
N TYR A 119 5.71 -16.84 0.32
CA TYR A 119 4.30 -17.07 0.60
C TYR A 119 3.91 -18.42 0.01
N THR A 120 3.40 -19.31 0.87
CA THR A 120 2.87 -20.60 0.45
C THR A 120 1.36 -20.61 0.67
N PRO A 121 0.54 -20.82 -0.37
CA PRO A 121 -0.89 -20.85 -0.22
C PRO A 121 -1.37 -22.10 0.49
N ARG A 122 -2.54 -22.02 1.13
CA ARG A 122 -3.21 -23.15 1.76
C ARG A 122 -3.54 -24.22 0.72
N GLY A 123 -3.44 -25.48 1.12
CA GLY A 123 -3.83 -26.62 0.29
C GLY A 123 -2.84 -27.00 -0.83
N LEU A 124 -1.75 -26.25 -1.01
CA LEU A 124 -0.76 -26.55 -2.03
C LEU A 124 0.03 -27.82 -1.69
N SER A 125 -0.20 -28.89 -2.45
CA SER A 125 0.52 -30.15 -2.31
C SER A 125 1.70 -30.23 -3.28
N GLY A 126 2.84 -30.76 -2.81
CA GLY A 126 4.00 -31.04 -3.65
C GLY A 126 4.68 -29.82 -4.28
N ARG A 127 5.31 -30.07 -5.44
CA ARG A 127 6.02 -29.06 -6.25
C ARG A 127 5.00 -28.14 -6.95
N SER A 128 5.32 -26.85 -7.01
CA SER A 128 4.54 -25.86 -7.74
C SER A 128 5.47 -24.97 -8.56
N PRO A 129 4.95 -24.27 -9.59
CA PRO A 129 5.58 -23.04 -10.07
C PRO A 129 5.78 -22.04 -8.92
N ALA A 130 6.70 -21.10 -9.12
CA ALA A 130 6.91 -19.97 -8.22
C ALA A 130 6.80 -18.66 -9.01
N LEU A 131 6.21 -17.65 -8.37
CA LEU A 131 6.19 -16.27 -8.85
C LEU A 131 7.23 -15.47 -8.07
N VAL A 132 8.23 -14.91 -8.74
CA VAL A 132 9.09 -13.87 -8.15
C VAL A 132 8.35 -12.54 -8.27
N TYR A 133 8.09 -11.89 -7.15
CA TYR A 133 7.37 -10.63 -7.07
C TYR A 133 8.33 -9.49 -6.74
N LEU A 134 8.35 -8.50 -7.61
CA LEU A 134 9.09 -7.25 -7.44
C LEU A 134 8.08 -6.17 -7.11
N HIS A 135 8.21 -5.55 -5.95
CA HIS A 135 7.27 -4.53 -5.52
C HIS A 135 7.31 -3.29 -6.43
N GLY A 136 6.25 -2.50 -6.41
CA GLY A 136 6.22 -1.20 -7.08
C GLY A 136 6.85 -0.11 -6.22
N GLY A 137 6.66 1.16 -6.62
CA GLY A 137 7.18 2.32 -5.88
C GLY A 137 8.34 3.04 -6.56
N GLY A 138 8.54 2.83 -7.86
CA GLY A 138 9.47 3.61 -8.67
C GLY A 138 10.93 3.49 -8.22
N TRP A 139 11.33 2.35 -7.67
CA TRP A 139 12.66 2.09 -7.09
C TRP A 139 13.03 2.94 -5.87
N VAL A 140 12.08 3.72 -5.33
CA VAL A 140 12.29 4.62 -4.19
C VAL A 140 11.42 4.22 -3.00
N TYR A 141 10.23 3.68 -3.25
CA TYR A 141 9.23 3.32 -2.26
C TYR A 141 8.88 1.83 -2.31
N GLY A 142 8.13 1.39 -1.30
CA GLY A 142 7.72 0.00 -1.14
C GLY A 142 8.76 -0.82 -0.39
N ASP A 143 8.29 -1.92 0.18
CA ASP A 143 9.04 -2.93 0.92
C ASP A 143 8.19 -4.22 0.95
N LEU A 144 8.70 -5.26 1.61
CA LEU A 144 7.97 -6.53 1.80
C LEU A 144 6.63 -6.35 2.54
N ASP A 145 6.53 -5.37 3.43
CA ASP A 145 5.36 -5.16 4.28
C ASP A 145 4.26 -4.38 3.56
N ALA A 146 4.62 -3.44 2.68
CA ALA A 146 3.70 -2.69 1.84
C ALA A 146 2.96 -3.62 0.86
N TYR A 147 3.65 -4.61 0.30
CA TYR A 147 3.08 -5.52 -0.70
C TYR A 147 2.66 -6.88 -0.13
N ASP A 148 2.67 -7.05 1.19
CA ASP A 148 2.34 -8.31 1.85
C ASP A 148 0.94 -8.83 1.47
N GLY A 149 -0.07 -7.96 1.50
CA GLY A 149 -1.45 -8.32 1.14
C GLY A 149 -1.61 -8.74 -0.32
N VAL A 150 -0.90 -8.07 -1.24
CA VAL A 150 -0.89 -8.41 -2.67
C VAL A 150 -0.24 -9.78 -2.88
N CYS A 151 0.91 -10.04 -2.27
CA CYS A 151 1.60 -11.32 -2.38
C CYS A 151 0.77 -12.48 -1.82
N ARG A 152 0.07 -12.28 -0.69
CA ARG A 152 -0.87 -13.26 -0.14
C ARG A 152 -2.03 -13.55 -1.10
N PHE A 153 -2.63 -12.49 -1.64
CA PHE A 153 -3.71 -12.61 -2.61
C PHE A 153 -3.26 -13.41 -3.85
N LEU A 154 -2.13 -13.04 -4.45
CA LEU A 154 -1.60 -13.75 -5.62
C LEU A 154 -1.29 -15.22 -5.30
N ALA A 155 -0.68 -15.50 -4.16
CA ALA A 155 -0.37 -16.87 -3.77
C ALA A 155 -1.65 -17.73 -3.65
N GLU A 156 -2.65 -17.25 -2.90
CA GLU A 156 -3.88 -17.99 -2.63
C GLU A 156 -4.74 -18.15 -3.89
N GLU A 157 -4.95 -17.09 -4.66
CA GLU A 157 -5.83 -17.12 -5.83
C GLU A 157 -5.21 -17.90 -7.00
N ALA A 158 -3.90 -17.77 -7.22
CA ALA A 158 -3.22 -18.48 -8.30
C ALA A 158 -2.72 -19.88 -7.89
N GLN A 159 -2.79 -20.24 -6.59
CA GLN A 159 -2.27 -21.50 -6.05
C GLN A 159 -0.80 -21.76 -6.42
N VAL A 160 0.02 -20.72 -6.31
CA VAL A 160 1.48 -20.78 -6.53
C VAL A 160 2.23 -20.21 -5.34
N ARG A 161 3.49 -20.62 -5.18
CA ARG A 161 4.38 -19.98 -4.21
C ARG A 161 4.79 -18.62 -4.74
N VAL A 162 4.75 -17.59 -3.89
CA VAL A 162 5.21 -16.24 -4.24
C VAL A 162 6.48 -15.94 -3.45
N VAL A 163 7.49 -15.38 -4.10
CA VAL A 163 8.75 -14.93 -3.50
C VAL A 163 8.85 -13.43 -3.71
N SER A 164 8.58 -12.64 -2.68
CA SER A 164 8.73 -11.19 -2.72
C SER A 164 10.17 -10.80 -2.42
N VAL A 165 10.73 -9.88 -3.21
CA VAL A 165 12.14 -9.44 -3.13
C VAL A 165 12.22 -8.04 -2.52
N ASP A 166 13.06 -7.87 -1.49
CA ASP A 166 13.35 -6.57 -0.84
C ASP A 166 14.59 -5.93 -1.48
N TYR A 167 14.48 -5.53 -2.74
CA TYR A 167 15.61 -5.01 -3.50
C TYR A 167 16.05 -3.62 -2.99
N ARG A 168 17.33 -3.27 -3.16
CA ARG A 168 17.86 -1.98 -2.73
C ARG A 168 17.18 -0.81 -3.44
N LEU A 169 16.92 0.27 -2.69
CA LEU A 169 16.17 1.43 -3.16
C LEU A 169 17.05 2.66 -3.37
N ALA A 170 16.68 3.46 -4.35
CA ALA A 170 17.16 4.83 -4.50
C ALA A 170 16.52 5.74 -3.43
N PRO A 171 17.20 6.83 -3.03
CA PRO A 171 18.47 7.34 -3.58
C PRO A 171 19.74 6.66 -3.05
N GLU A 172 19.65 5.82 -2.01
CA GLU A 172 20.81 5.21 -1.36
C GLU A 172 21.55 4.22 -2.28
N ALA A 173 20.79 3.51 -3.12
CA ALA A 173 21.30 2.60 -4.13
C ALA A 173 20.64 2.94 -5.47
N GLN A 174 21.32 3.79 -6.25
CA GLN A 174 20.84 4.21 -7.56
C GLN A 174 20.89 3.06 -8.58
N PHE A 175 20.23 3.26 -9.73
CA PHE A 175 20.31 2.32 -10.84
C PHE A 175 21.78 1.98 -11.18
N PRO A 176 22.14 0.69 -11.39
CA PRO A 176 21.25 -0.48 -11.55
C PRO A 176 21.02 -1.32 -10.28
N ALA A 177 21.35 -0.85 -9.07
CA ALA A 177 21.42 -1.70 -7.88
C ALA A 177 20.18 -2.57 -7.60
N GLY A 178 18.98 -1.96 -7.54
CA GLY A 178 17.75 -2.73 -7.32
C GLY A 178 17.39 -3.69 -8.47
N PHE A 179 17.80 -3.37 -9.70
CA PHE A 179 17.63 -4.27 -10.85
C PHE A 179 18.56 -5.48 -10.75
N GLU A 180 19.81 -5.28 -10.33
CA GLU A 180 20.76 -6.37 -10.11
C GLU A 180 20.30 -7.30 -8.98
N ASP A 181 19.71 -6.75 -7.90
CA ASP A 181 19.13 -7.55 -6.82
C ASP A 181 17.94 -8.38 -7.32
N ALA A 182 17.05 -7.78 -8.12
CA ALA A 182 15.92 -8.49 -8.72
C ALA A 182 16.39 -9.62 -9.65
N TRP A 183 17.43 -9.38 -10.44
CA TRP A 183 18.03 -10.40 -11.31
C TRP A 183 18.67 -11.53 -10.49
N ALA A 184 19.40 -11.19 -9.43
CA ALA A 184 20.01 -12.18 -8.54
C ALA A 184 18.97 -13.05 -7.82
N ALA A 185 17.82 -12.49 -7.44
CA ALA A 185 16.74 -13.25 -6.82
C ALA A 185 16.02 -14.20 -7.79
N TRP A 186 16.03 -13.90 -9.09
CA TRP A 186 15.36 -14.72 -10.11
C TRP A 186 16.18 -15.93 -10.58
N ARG A 187 17.51 -15.81 -10.60
CA ARG A 187 18.44 -16.80 -11.16
C ARG A 187 18.75 -17.93 -10.19
#